data_AF-A0A1R3WHD2-F1
#
_entry.id   AF-A0A1R3WHD2-F1
#
_cell.length_a   1.000
_cell.length_b   1.000
_cell.length_c   1.000
_cell.angle_alpha   90.00
_cell.angle_beta   90.00
_cell.angle_gamma   90.00
#
_symmetry.space_group_name_H-M   'P 1'
#
loop_
_entity.id
_entity.type
_entity.pdbx_description
1 polymer ?
#
loop_
_entity_poly.entity_id
_entity_poly.type
_entity_poly.pdbx_seq_one_letter_code
_entity_poly.pdbx_strand_id
1 'polypeptide(L)'
;MSDVNPLSIVGLLLTLASIIGTFFYLQLSQWLRDLLALDQKVLLSRDLSTPDQQDRVQFESRVELKRLDNVPTTIVNGTVIAFVVFVWVLSIAMIQSASADPSFGFVLAGLIGFISVFGALVWVLLTQGLACVRRLRAALG
;
A
#
# COMPACT_ATOMS: atom_id res chain seq x y z
N MET A 1 14.20 38.71 -2.22
CA MET A 1 13.33 37.58 -2.59
C MET A 1 14.08 36.34 -2.16
N SER A 2 13.55 35.58 -1.21
CA SER A 2 14.26 34.44 -0.62
C SER A 2 14.58 33.41 -1.71
N ASP A 3 15.85 33.10 -1.89
CA ASP A 3 16.33 32.04 -2.77
C ASP A 3 15.76 30.70 -2.30
N VAL A 4 14.63 30.33 -2.89
CA VAL A 4 14.01 29.03 -2.63
C VAL A 4 14.87 27.99 -3.34
N ASN A 5 15.74 27.32 -2.60
CA ASN A 5 16.61 26.30 -3.15
C ASN A 5 15.74 25.08 -3.55
N PRO A 6 15.62 24.74 -4.85
CA PRO A 6 14.78 23.64 -5.31
C PRO A 6 15.20 22.29 -4.69
N LEU A 7 16.49 22.10 -4.36
CA LEU A 7 16.96 20.91 -3.65
C LEU A 7 16.32 20.77 -2.27
N SER A 8 16.16 21.86 -1.53
CA SER A 8 15.55 21.85 -0.19
C SER A 8 14.07 21.47 -0.24
N ILE A 9 13.35 21.90 -1.29
CA ILE A 9 11.96 21.50 -1.52
C ILE A 9 11.88 20.01 -1.85
N VAL A 10 12.72 19.52 -2.76
CA VAL A 10 12.73 18.09 -3.11
C VAL A 10 13.05 17.21 -1.90
N GLY A 11 14.02 17.61 -1.07
CA GLY A 11 14.32 16.91 0.18
C GLY A 11 13.15 16.86 1.16
N LEU A 12 12.43 17.98 1.32
CA LEU A 12 11.23 18.04 2.16
C LEU A 12 10.11 17.14 1.61
N LEU A 13 9.85 17.19 0.30
CA LEU A 13 8.85 16.36 -0.36
C LEU A 13 9.16 14.86 -0.24
N LEU A 14 10.43 14.47 -0.43
CA LEU A 14 10.89 13.09 -0.23
C LEU A 14 10.68 12.62 1.21
N THR A 15 10.95 13.48 2.18
CA THR A 15 10.75 13.16 3.60
C THR A 15 9.27 12.95 3.91
N LEU A 16 8.41 13.85 3.43
CA LEU A 16 6.95 13.70 3.52
C LEU A 16 6.45 12.42 2.87
N ALA A 17 6.93 12.12 1.65
CA ALA A 17 6.60 10.88 0.95
C ALA A 17 7.06 9.63 1.71
N SER A 18 8.24 9.67 2.36
CA SER A 18 8.76 8.58 3.17
C SER A 18 7.93 8.34 4.43
N ILE A 19 7.50 9.40 5.13
CA ILE A 19 6.63 9.31 6.31
C ILE A 19 5.26 8.71 5.92
N ILE A 20 4.64 9.25 4.87
CA ILE A 20 3.35 8.77 4.37
C ILE A 20 3.48 7.32 3.88
N GLY A 21 4.55 7.00 3.16
CA GLY A 21 4.84 5.65 2.67
C GLY A 21 5.03 4.64 3.81
N THR A 22 5.64 5.06 4.92
CA THR A 22 5.80 4.23 6.12
C THR A 22 4.45 3.94 6.78
N PHE A 23 3.62 4.98 6.96
CA PHE A 23 2.27 4.80 7.50
C PHE A 23 1.45 3.86 6.62
N PHE A 24 1.53 4.04 5.30
CA PHE A 24 0.88 3.20 4.33
C PHE A 24 1.33 1.75 4.41
N TYR A 25 2.64 1.51 4.49
CA TYR A 25 3.21 0.18 4.65
C TYR A 25 2.70 -0.52 5.92
N LEU A 26 2.65 0.19 7.04
CA LEU A 26 2.11 -0.34 8.30
C LEU A 26 0.63 -0.70 8.16
N GLN A 27 -0.18 0.18 7.57
CA GLN A 27 -1.60 -0.06 7.34
C GLN A 27 -1.85 -1.26 6.42
N LEU A 28 -1.10 -1.37 5.31
CA LEU A 28 -1.18 -2.52 4.39
C LEU A 28 -0.74 -3.83 5.05
N SER A 29 0.33 -3.79 5.85
CA SER A 29 0.81 -4.97 6.57
C SER A 29 -0.20 -5.46 7.61
N GLN A 30 -0.84 -4.54 8.33
CA GLN A 30 -1.94 -4.86 9.26
C GLN A 30 -3.12 -5.47 8.50
N TRP A 31 -3.57 -4.84 7.41
CA TRP A 31 -4.66 -5.35 6.58
C TRP A 31 -4.37 -6.75 6.02
N LEU A 32 -3.15 -6.99 5.52
CA LEU A 32 -2.75 -8.31 5.02
C LEU A 32 -2.73 -9.36 6.13
N ARG A 33 -2.26 -8.99 7.32
CA ARG A 33 -2.24 -9.88 8.49
C ARG A 33 -3.65 -10.30 8.89
N ASP A 34 -4.58 -9.35 8.94
CA ASP A 34 -5.96 -9.64 9.31
C ASP A 34 -6.65 -10.51 8.26
N LEU A 35 -6.36 -10.30 6.96
CA LEU A 35 -6.83 -11.18 5.88
C LEU A 35 -6.28 -12.60 5.99
N LEU A 36 -4.99 -12.76 6.30
CA LEU A 36 -4.38 -14.08 6.47
C LEU A 36 -4.93 -14.81 7.70
N ALA A 37 -5.18 -14.08 8.79
CA ALA A 37 -5.83 -14.64 9.97
C ALA A 37 -7.25 -15.13 9.65
N LEU A 38 -7.99 -14.38 8.82
CA LEU A 38 -9.31 -14.79 8.33
C LEU A 38 -9.24 -16.04 7.43
N ASP A 39 -8.29 -16.08 6.50
CA ASP A 39 -8.06 -17.26 5.63
C ASP A 39 -7.76 -18.52 6.44
N GLN A 40 -6.92 -18.41 7.48
CA GLN A 40 -6.65 -19.50 8.40
C GLN A 40 -7.89 -19.94 9.19
N LYS A 41 -8.70 -19.00 9.70
CA LYS A 41 -9.98 -19.34 10.36
C LYS A 41 -10.91 -20.13 9.43
N VAL A 42 -11.03 -19.70 8.17
CA VAL A 42 -11.88 -20.37 7.17
C VAL A 42 -11.35 -21.77 6.85
N LEU A 43 -10.02 -21.93 6.68
CA LEU A 43 -9.38 -23.22 6.47
C LEU A 43 -9.62 -24.18 7.64
N LEU A 44 -9.44 -23.74 8.89
CA LEU A 44 -9.70 -24.54 10.09
C LEU A 44 -11.17 -24.92 10.23
N SER A 45 -12.08 -24.04 9.79
CA SER A 45 -13.52 -24.33 9.83
C SER A 45 -13.94 -25.43 8.86
N ARG A 46 -13.18 -25.66 7.78
CA ARG A 46 -13.46 -26.75 6.83
C ARG A 46 -13.30 -28.13 7.44
N ASP A 47 -12.46 -28.26 8.48
CA ASP A 47 -12.23 -29.51 9.20
C ASP A 47 -13.21 -29.72 10.38
N LEU A 48 -14.16 -28.79 10.60
CA LEU A 48 -15.20 -28.96 11.62
C LEU A 48 -16.21 -30.03 11.19
N SER A 49 -16.53 -30.93 12.10
CA SER A 49 -17.36 -32.11 11.89
C SER A 49 -18.87 -31.84 11.86
N THR A 50 -19.31 -30.61 12.10
CA THR A 50 -20.75 -30.27 12.18
C THR A 50 -21.13 -29.17 11.19
N PRO A 51 -22.10 -29.38 10.28
CA PRO A 51 -22.49 -28.41 9.26
C PRO A 51 -23.00 -27.07 9.85
N ASP A 52 -23.71 -27.09 10.98
CA ASP A 52 -24.20 -25.87 11.65
C ASP A 52 -23.07 -24.97 12.19
N GLN A 53 -21.96 -25.57 12.64
CA GLN A 53 -20.79 -24.82 13.08
C GLN A 53 -20.03 -24.25 11.87
N GLN A 54 -19.99 -25.01 10.78
CA GLN A 54 -19.38 -24.60 9.53
C GLN A 54 -20.09 -23.38 8.93
N ASP A 55 -21.42 -23.39 8.89
CA ASP A 55 -22.23 -22.29 8.34
C ASP A 55 -22.12 -21.01 9.18
N ARG A 56 -22.07 -21.13 10.51
CA ARG A 56 -21.85 -19.97 11.39
C ARG A 56 -20.49 -19.32 11.16
N VAL A 57 -19.42 -20.11 11.09
CA VAL A 57 -18.07 -19.58 10.85
C VAL A 57 -17.95 -18.98 9.44
N GLN A 58 -18.58 -19.58 8.43
CA GLN A 58 -18.64 -18.99 7.09
C GLN A 58 -19.40 -17.67 7.07
N PHE A 59 -20.54 -17.56 7.79
CA PHE A 59 -21.30 -16.31 7.86
C PHE A 59 -20.51 -15.20 8.57
N GLU A 60 -19.90 -15.51 9.72
CA GLU A 60 -19.05 -14.56 10.45
C GLU A 60 -17.84 -14.13 9.61
N SER A 61 -17.22 -15.08 8.89
CA SER A 61 -16.11 -14.79 7.98
C SER A 61 -16.52 -13.95 6.77
N ARG A 62 -17.74 -14.12 6.24
CA ARG A 62 -18.28 -13.24 5.17
C ARG A 62 -18.49 -11.82 5.69
N VAL A 63 -18.96 -11.65 6.92
CA VAL A 63 -19.16 -10.33 7.54
C VAL A 63 -17.81 -9.67 7.87
N GLU A 64 -16.85 -10.41 8.41
CA GLU A 64 -15.47 -9.94 8.61
C GLU A 64 -14.83 -9.56 7.27
N LEU A 65 -14.93 -10.40 6.23
CA LEU A 65 -14.42 -10.08 4.89
C LEU A 65 -15.05 -8.81 4.34
N LYS A 66 -16.36 -8.60 4.51
CA LYS A 66 -17.04 -7.38 4.05
C LYS A 66 -16.61 -6.13 4.84
N ARG A 67 -16.19 -6.29 6.10
CA ARG A 67 -15.57 -5.22 6.90
C ARG A 67 -14.13 -4.95 6.50
N LEU A 68 -13.36 -5.96 6.08
CA LEU A 68 -11.98 -5.81 5.62
C LEU A 68 -11.88 -5.31 4.17
N ASP A 69 -12.81 -5.74 3.31
CA ASP A 69 -13.01 -5.28 1.92
C ASP A 69 -13.84 -3.98 1.90
N ASN A 70 -13.51 -3.07 2.82
CA ASN A 70 -14.21 -1.82 2.97
C ASN A 70 -13.65 -0.79 1.98
N VAL A 71 -14.57 -0.09 1.30
CA VAL A 71 -14.31 1.07 0.44
C VAL A 71 -13.24 2.04 0.99
N PRO A 72 -13.19 2.36 2.31
CA PRO A 72 -12.12 3.18 2.87
C PRO A 72 -10.70 2.66 2.61
N THR A 73 -10.46 1.35 2.71
CA THR A 73 -9.12 0.77 2.46
C THR A 73 -8.72 0.96 1.00
N THR A 74 -9.65 0.79 0.07
CA THR A 74 -9.40 1.04 -1.36
C THR A 74 -9.16 2.52 -1.66
N ILE A 75 -9.94 3.42 -1.04
CA ILE A 75 -9.80 4.88 -1.23
C ILE A 75 -8.47 5.36 -0.65
N VAL A 76 -8.11 4.93 0.57
CA VAL A 76 -6.85 5.33 1.22
C VAL A 76 -5.68 4.80 0.40
N ASN A 77 -5.70 3.53 -0.02
CA ASN A 77 -4.64 2.97 -0.86
C ASN A 77 -4.52 3.69 -2.20
N GLY A 78 -5.64 3.97 -2.88
CA GLY A 78 -5.65 4.73 -4.12
C GLY A 78 -5.13 6.16 -3.93
N THR A 79 -5.50 6.82 -2.84
CA THR A 79 -5.07 8.19 -2.52
C THR A 79 -3.58 8.25 -2.24
N VAL A 80 -3.02 7.32 -1.48
CA VAL A 80 -1.57 7.27 -1.22
C VAL A 80 -0.80 7.01 -2.50
N ILE A 81 -1.25 6.07 -3.35
CA ILE A 81 -0.62 5.83 -4.65
C ILE A 81 -0.66 7.10 -5.51
N ALA A 82 -1.80 7.77 -5.60
CA ALA A 82 -1.95 9.01 -6.34
C ALA A 82 -1.03 10.12 -5.81
N PHE A 83 -0.92 10.25 -4.48
CA PHE A 83 -0.02 11.21 -3.85
C PHE A 83 1.45 10.92 -4.14
N VAL A 84 1.87 9.66 -4.08
CA VAL A 84 3.26 9.26 -4.40
C VAL A 84 3.58 9.53 -5.87
N VAL A 85 2.66 9.22 -6.79
CA VAL A 85 2.80 9.56 -8.21
C VAL A 85 2.87 11.07 -8.42
N PHE A 86 2.05 11.85 -7.71
CA PHE A 86 2.07 13.30 -7.77
C PHE A 86 3.41 13.88 -7.30
N VAL A 87 3.93 13.44 -6.16
CA VAL A 87 5.25 13.85 -5.65
C VAL A 87 6.35 13.45 -6.62
N TRP A 88 6.24 12.29 -7.27
CA TRP A 88 7.21 11.85 -8.28
C TRP A 88 7.24 12.78 -9.50
N VAL A 89 6.08 13.12 -10.05
CA VAL A 89 5.97 14.04 -11.19
C VAL A 89 6.53 15.42 -10.83
N LEU A 90 6.18 15.95 -9.65
CA LEU A 90 6.73 17.21 -9.17
C LEU A 90 8.24 17.15 -8.99
N SER A 91 8.75 16.04 -8.43
CA SER A 91 10.18 15.86 -8.20
C SER A 91 10.96 15.81 -9.52
N ILE A 92 10.45 15.10 -10.55
CA ILE A 92 11.04 15.11 -11.89
C ILE A 92 11.01 16.50 -12.50
N ALA A 93 9.86 17.19 -12.44
CA ALA A 93 9.71 18.52 -13.03
C ALA A 93 10.68 19.54 -12.40
N MET A 94 10.85 19.51 -11.08
CA MET A 94 11.79 20.39 -10.37
C MET A 94 13.25 20.00 -10.65
N ILE A 95 13.59 18.71 -10.66
CA ILE A 95 14.95 18.24 -10.96
C ILE A 95 15.36 18.62 -12.39
N GLN A 96 14.48 18.51 -13.38
CA GLN A 96 14.77 18.93 -14.76
C GLN A 96 15.09 20.42 -14.86
N SER A 97 14.43 21.27 -14.06
CA SER A 97 14.74 22.71 -14.02
C SER A 97 16.08 23.04 -13.37
N ALA A 98 16.65 22.11 -12.59
CA ALA A 98 17.93 22.22 -11.90
C ALA A 98 19.05 21.39 -12.57
N SER A 99 18.93 21.07 -13.87
CA SER A 99 19.84 20.18 -14.60
C SER A 99 21.30 20.66 -14.70
N ALA A 100 21.57 21.92 -14.34
CA ALA A 100 22.91 22.49 -14.31
C ALA A 100 23.68 22.21 -13.00
N ASP A 101 23.01 21.70 -11.96
CA ASP A 101 23.65 21.49 -10.65
C ASP A 101 24.45 20.18 -10.59
N PRO A 102 25.66 20.17 -10.01
CA PRO A 102 26.50 18.96 -9.87
C PRO A 102 25.85 17.83 -9.06
N SER A 103 24.89 18.17 -8.19
CA SER A 103 24.18 17.24 -7.32
C SER A 103 23.02 16.52 -8.02
N PHE A 104 22.65 16.92 -9.24
CA PHE A 104 21.52 16.39 -10.01
C PHE A 104 21.50 14.86 -10.08
N GLY A 105 22.63 14.24 -10.40
CA GLY A 105 22.74 12.78 -10.56
C GLY A 105 22.45 12.02 -9.27
N PHE A 106 22.91 12.51 -8.13
CA PHE A 106 22.70 11.88 -6.82
C PHE A 106 21.24 11.99 -6.37
N VAL A 107 20.61 13.14 -6.59
CA VAL A 107 19.21 13.37 -6.23
C VAL A 107 18.29 12.51 -7.12
N LEU A 108 18.57 12.44 -8.42
CA LEU A 108 17.82 11.60 -9.34
C LEU A 108 17.95 10.11 -9.00
N ALA A 109 19.17 9.64 -8.73
CA ALA A 109 19.40 8.25 -8.32
C ALA A 109 18.68 7.91 -7.01
N GLY A 110 18.71 8.81 -6.02
CA GLY A 110 17.97 8.66 -4.76
C GLY A 110 16.46 8.60 -4.95
N LEU A 111 15.90 9.47 -5.80
CA LEU A 111 14.48 9.47 -6.15
C LEU A 111 14.05 8.14 -6.80
N ILE A 112 14.82 7.68 -7.79
CA ILE A 112 14.55 6.41 -8.49
C ILE A 112 14.67 5.21 -7.53
N GLY A 113 15.70 5.19 -6.68
CA GLY A 113 15.89 4.17 -5.66
C GLY A 113 14.72 4.10 -4.69
N PHE A 114 14.29 5.24 -4.16
CA PHE A 114 13.13 5.30 -3.27
C PHE A 114 11.85 4.79 -3.94
N ILE A 115 11.57 5.23 -5.16
CA ILE A 115 10.33 4.87 -5.87
C ILE A 115 10.33 3.41 -6.30
N SER A 116 11.46 2.88 -6.75
CA SER A 116 11.55 1.47 -7.13
C SER A 116 11.29 0.55 -5.93
N VAL A 117 11.90 0.83 -4.78
CA VAL A 117 11.66 0.06 -3.55
C VAL A 117 10.23 0.22 -3.06
N PHE A 118 9.73 1.47 -3.00
CA PHE A 118 8.37 1.74 -2.55
C PHE A 118 7.34 1.07 -3.47
N GLY A 119 7.46 1.25 -4.78
CA GLY A 119 6.59 0.65 -5.78
C GLY A 119 6.60 -0.87 -5.71
N ALA A 120 7.77 -1.50 -5.55
CA ALA A 120 7.88 -2.95 -5.39
C ALA A 120 7.13 -3.44 -4.14
N LEU A 121 7.31 -2.78 -3.00
CA LEU A 121 6.62 -3.13 -1.75
C LEU A 121 5.11 -2.99 -1.91
N VAL A 122 4.64 -1.85 -2.42
CA VAL A 122 3.21 -1.60 -2.63
C VAL A 122 2.60 -2.63 -3.57
N TRP A 123 3.30 -2.95 -4.66
CA TRP A 123 2.85 -3.95 -5.63
C TRP A 123 2.73 -5.34 -5.01
N VAL A 124 3.74 -5.79 -4.27
CA VAL A 124 3.74 -7.11 -3.62
C VAL A 124 2.63 -7.19 -2.58
N LEU A 125 2.48 -6.20 -1.70
CA LEU A 125 1.46 -6.25 -0.64
C LEU A 125 0.04 -6.17 -1.22
N LEU A 126 -0.20 -5.35 -2.24
CA LEU A 126 -1.50 -5.26 -2.89
C LEU A 126 -1.86 -6.54 -3.64
N THR A 127 -0.92 -7.11 -4.40
CA THR A 127 -1.19 -8.34 -5.17
C THR A 127 -1.46 -9.52 -4.24
N GLN A 128 -0.70 -9.67 -3.14
CA GLN A 128 -0.95 -10.70 -2.13
C GLN A 128 -2.29 -10.51 -1.43
N GLY A 129 -2.62 -9.30 -1.01
CA GLY A 129 -3.91 -8.99 -0.37
C GLY A 129 -5.09 -9.24 -1.29
N LEU A 130 -5.03 -8.77 -2.54
CA LEU A 130 -6.07 -9.01 -3.55
C LEU A 130 -6.22 -10.50 -3.90
N ALA A 131 -5.11 -11.23 -3.99
CA ALA A 131 -5.16 -12.68 -4.21
C ALA A 131 -5.78 -13.42 -3.00
N CYS A 132 -5.53 -12.96 -1.77
CA CYS A 132 -6.16 -13.49 -0.56
C CYS A 132 -7.68 -13.22 -0.57
N VAL A 133 -8.09 -11.98 -0.82
CA VAL A 133 -9.51 -11.59 -0.92
C VAL A 133 -10.23 -12.40 -1.99
N ARG A 134 -9.62 -12.62 -3.17
CA ARG A 134 -10.21 -13.45 -4.23
C ARG A 134 -10.37 -14.91 -3.80
N ARG A 135 -9.38 -15.49 -3.12
CA ARG A 135 -9.45 -16.86 -2.59
C ARG A 135 -10.56 -16.99 -1.55
N LEU A 136 -10.61 -16.07 -0.59
CA LEU A 136 -11.67 -16.01 0.42
C LEU A 136 -13.05 -15.82 -0.21
N ARG A 137 -13.19 -14.94 -1.21
CA ARG A 137 -14.45 -14.74 -1.93
C ARG A 137 -14.89 -15.98 -2.73
N ALA A 138 -13.94 -16.78 -3.25
CA ALA A 138 -14.24 -18.03 -3.92
C ALA A 138 -14.57 -19.17 -2.93
N ALA A 139 -13.96 -19.18 -1.74
CA ALA A 139 -14.22 -20.18 -0.70
C ALA A 139 -15.51 -19.91 0.07
N LEU A 140 -15.85 -18.62 0.26
CA LEU A 140 -17.06 -18.11 0.91
C LEU A 140 -18.05 -17.58 -0.13
N GLY A 141 -18.03 -18.06 -1.36
CA GLY A 141 -18.95 -17.65 -2.44
C GLY A 141 -19.96 -18.74 -2.65
#